data_AF-A0A8T8WSS3-F1
#
_entry.id   AF-A0A8T8WSS3-F1
#
_cell.length_a   1.000
_cell.length_b   1.000
_cell.length_c   1.000
_cell.angle_alpha   90.00
_cell.angle_beta   90.00
_cell.angle_gamma   90.00
#
_symmetry.space_group_name_H-M   'P 1'
#
loop_
_entity.id
_entity.type
_entity.pdbx_description
1 polymer ?
#
loop_
_entity_poly.entity_id
_entity_poly.type
_entity_poly.pdbx_seq_one_letter_code
_entity_poly.pdbx_strand_id
1 'polypeptide(L)'
;MAAKPAAFYLAGDSTTAAQSSGGGGWGVGFLATLTDGAIGTDLGYNGDTTASFVAGGAWANVIDAVTRSKVSYQPYVTIQFGHNDQKNTSGVTLEDYATNLQTMAEAVVTAGGIPILVTPISRRTFNSTTGTVIEDLATQRNITITVAESIGVDYIDLNEASTVYLDAIGATDAASYNRITTDYTHLNPVGSVVFGNMVSWLLLTTTSLAESLTDYTVPNAEIVAAIANGTYIYPDV
;
A
#
# COMPACT_ATOMS: atom_id res chain seq x y z
N MET A 1 -29.23 -10.06 -7.90
CA MET A 1 -28.46 -9.17 -8.80
C MET A 1 -27.06 -9.76 -8.90
N ALA A 2 -26.40 -9.66 -10.07
CA ALA A 2 -24.99 -10.06 -10.16
C ALA A 2 -24.15 -9.22 -9.18
N ALA A 3 -23.07 -9.80 -8.65
CA ALA A 3 -22.12 -9.06 -7.82
C ALA A 3 -21.56 -7.86 -8.62
N LYS A 4 -21.38 -6.72 -7.96
CA LYS A 4 -20.81 -5.54 -8.60
C LYS A 4 -19.29 -5.76 -8.77
N PRO A 5 -18.68 -5.37 -9.90
CA PRO A 5 -17.23 -5.38 -10.03
C PRO A 5 -16.56 -4.49 -8.98
N ALA A 6 -15.30 -4.78 -8.65
CA ALA A 6 -14.54 -3.99 -7.68
C ALA A 6 -14.13 -2.61 -8.24
N ALA A 7 -14.11 -1.60 -7.37
CA ALA A 7 -13.45 -0.32 -7.64
C ALA A 7 -12.43 -0.05 -6.53
N PHE A 8 -11.14 0.02 -6.86
CA PHE A 8 -10.07 0.29 -5.90
C PHE A 8 -9.68 1.77 -5.87
N TYR A 9 -9.67 2.37 -4.68
CA TYR A 9 -9.16 3.72 -4.46
C TYR A 9 -7.98 3.67 -3.51
N LEU A 10 -6.81 4.08 -3.99
CA LEU A 10 -5.57 3.94 -3.23
C LEU A 10 -5.27 5.24 -2.50
N ALA A 11 -5.48 5.29 -1.19
CA ALA A 11 -5.14 6.43 -0.34
C ALA A 11 -3.77 6.19 0.30
N GLY A 12 -2.85 7.14 0.15
CA GLY A 12 -1.54 7.03 0.77
C GLY A 12 -0.60 8.17 0.43
N ASP A 13 0.65 8.01 0.83
CA ASP A 13 1.73 8.97 0.57
C ASP A 13 2.47 8.71 -0.76
N SER A 14 3.68 9.24 -0.91
CA SER A 14 4.54 9.08 -2.10
C SER A 14 4.94 7.62 -2.40
N THR A 15 4.77 6.70 -1.44
CA THR A 15 5.04 5.27 -1.61
C THR A 15 3.81 4.46 -2.04
N THR A 16 2.66 5.12 -2.14
CA THR A 16 1.49 4.63 -2.88
C THR A 16 1.43 5.29 -4.25
N ALA A 17 1.67 6.60 -4.30
CA ALA A 17 1.47 7.46 -5.46
C ALA A 17 2.25 7.05 -6.73
N ALA A 18 1.69 7.40 -7.88
CA ALA A 18 2.34 7.25 -9.19
C ALA A 18 3.73 7.91 -9.27
N GLN A 19 4.54 7.40 -10.19
CA GLN A 19 5.91 7.85 -10.41
C GLN A 19 5.95 9.34 -10.76
N SER A 20 6.78 10.09 -10.03
CA SER A 20 6.93 11.53 -10.18
C SER A 20 8.31 11.98 -9.71
N SER A 21 8.62 13.28 -9.69
CA SER A 21 9.93 13.79 -9.26
C SER A 21 10.25 13.55 -7.77
N GLY A 22 9.23 13.29 -6.94
CA GLY A 22 9.34 13.06 -5.50
C GLY A 22 8.42 11.94 -5.01
N GLY A 23 8.04 11.02 -5.91
CA GLY A 23 7.15 9.91 -5.61
C GLY A 23 7.37 8.73 -6.55
N GLY A 24 6.90 7.57 -6.12
CA GLY A 24 7.12 6.29 -6.79
C GLY A 24 6.70 5.18 -5.86
N GLY A 25 5.43 4.83 -5.93
CA GLY A 25 4.82 3.83 -5.06
C GLY A 25 4.48 2.53 -5.76
N TRP A 26 3.86 1.63 -5.01
CA TRP A 26 3.34 0.35 -5.52
C TRP A 26 2.01 0.49 -6.25
N GLY A 27 1.33 1.64 -6.14
CA GLY A 27 -0.06 1.82 -6.58
C GLY A 27 -0.30 1.49 -8.04
N VAL A 28 0.50 2.07 -8.95
CA VAL A 28 0.41 1.80 -10.39
C VAL A 28 0.60 0.30 -10.70
N GLY A 29 1.57 -0.36 -10.07
CA GLY A 29 1.79 -1.78 -10.25
C GLY A 29 0.63 -2.65 -9.74
N PHE A 30 -0.01 -2.27 -8.63
CA PHE A 30 -1.21 -2.95 -8.14
C PHE A 30 -2.38 -2.76 -9.11
N LEU A 31 -2.62 -1.53 -9.60
CA LEU A 31 -3.70 -1.26 -10.54
C LEU A 31 -3.55 -2.05 -11.86
N ALA A 32 -2.34 -2.39 -12.25
CA ALA A 32 -2.07 -3.23 -13.42
C ALA A 32 -2.47 -4.70 -13.23
N THR A 33 -2.77 -5.15 -12.01
CA THR A 33 -3.26 -6.50 -11.70
C THR A 33 -4.78 -6.64 -11.81
N LEU A 34 -5.51 -5.53 -11.98
CA LEU A 34 -6.97 -5.54 -11.99
C LEU A 34 -7.52 -6.19 -13.26
N THR A 35 -8.58 -7.00 -13.10
CA THR A 35 -9.24 -7.73 -14.21
C THR A 35 -10.75 -7.77 -14.05
N ASP A 36 -11.45 -8.38 -15.01
CA ASP A 36 -12.89 -8.67 -15.01
C ASP A 36 -13.78 -7.46 -14.73
N GLY A 37 -13.40 -6.33 -15.34
CA GLY A 37 -14.14 -5.07 -15.24
C GLY A 37 -13.92 -4.32 -13.93
N ALA A 38 -13.00 -4.79 -13.07
CA ALA A 38 -12.54 -3.98 -11.95
C ALA A 38 -11.85 -2.72 -12.44
N ILE A 39 -12.04 -1.63 -11.69
CA ILE A 39 -11.41 -0.35 -11.97
C ILE A 39 -10.57 0.08 -10.77
N GLY A 40 -9.64 0.99 -10.97
CA GLY A 40 -9.00 1.64 -9.83
C GLY A 40 -8.41 3.00 -10.14
N THR A 41 -8.15 3.74 -9.09
CA THR A 41 -7.58 5.09 -9.14
C THR A 41 -6.59 5.24 -8.01
N ASP A 42 -5.36 5.61 -8.38
CA ASP A 42 -4.34 6.01 -7.43
C ASP A 42 -4.64 7.44 -6.98
N LEU A 43 -4.89 7.59 -5.68
CA LEU A 43 -5.14 8.86 -5.01
C LEU A 43 -4.06 9.12 -3.95
N GLY A 44 -2.86 8.56 -4.14
CA GLY A 44 -1.69 8.84 -3.31
C GLY A 44 -1.11 10.23 -3.60
N TYR A 45 -0.66 10.92 -2.56
CA TYR A 45 -0.09 12.26 -2.67
C TYR A 45 1.28 12.35 -2.02
N ASN A 46 2.23 12.95 -2.72
CA ASN A 46 3.61 12.97 -2.28
C ASN A 46 3.79 13.78 -0.99
N GLY A 47 4.49 13.19 -0.02
CA GLY A 47 4.88 13.88 1.21
C GLY A 47 3.76 13.99 2.25
N ASP A 48 2.56 13.49 1.96
CA ASP A 48 1.45 13.58 2.90
C ASP A 48 1.63 12.66 4.11
N THR A 49 1.21 13.18 5.27
CA THR A 49 0.92 12.42 6.48
C THR A 49 -0.58 12.10 6.51
N THR A 50 -1.02 11.24 7.43
CA THR A 50 -2.45 11.05 7.70
C THR A 50 -3.18 12.38 7.94
N ALA A 51 -2.56 13.30 8.68
CA ALA A 51 -3.14 14.61 9.00
C ALA A 51 -3.19 15.56 7.80
N SER A 52 -2.09 15.70 7.04
CA SER A 52 -2.05 16.62 5.90
C SER A 52 -2.90 16.13 4.73
N PHE A 53 -3.03 14.81 4.54
CA PHE A 53 -3.90 14.23 3.53
C PHE A 53 -5.37 14.59 3.76
N VAL A 54 -5.81 14.60 5.03
CA VAL A 54 -7.16 15.02 5.40
C VAL A 54 -7.31 16.53 5.30
N ALA A 55 -6.42 17.29 5.96
CA ALA A 55 -6.50 18.75 6.00
C ALA A 55 -6.34 19.42 4.63
N GLY A 56 -5.56 18.80 3.73
CA GLY A 56 -5.31 19.24 2.36
C GLY A 56 -6.43 18.89 1.37
N GLY A 57 -7.46 18.15 1.81
CA GLY A 57 -8.63 17.81 1.00
C GLY A 57 -8.45 16.57 0.10
N ALA A 58 -7.28 15.93 0.09
CA ALA A 58 -7.07 14.69 -0.66
C ALA A 58 -8.01 13.57 -0.17
N TRP A 59 -8.25 13.48 1.15
CA TRP A 59 -9.19 12.53 1.72
C TRP A 59 -10.63 12.71 1.21
N ALA A 60 -11.06 13.96 0.99
CA ALA A 60 -12.40 14.23 0.47
C ALA A 60 -12.59 13.66 -0.94
N ASN A 61 -11.54 13.66 -1.77
CA ASN A 61 -11.57 13.07 -3.11
C ASN A 61 -11.75 11.54 -3.06
N VAL A 62 -11.13 10.87 -2.08
CA VAL A 62 -11.30 9.42 -1.86
C VAL A 62 -12.75 9.09 -1.52
N ILE A 63 -13.32 9.81 -0.55
CA ILE A 63 -14.71 9.59 -0.12
C ILE A 63 -15.73 9.92 -1.21
N ASP A 64 -15.48 10.97 -2.01
CA ASP A 64 -16.29 11.28 -3.18
C ASP A 64 -16.25 10.16 -4.24
N ALA A 65 -15.06 9.61 -4.51
CA ALA A 65 -14.91 8.50 -5.44
C ALA A 65 -15.66 7.23 -4.98
N VAL A 66 -15.59 6.89 -3.69
CA VAL A 66 -16.40 5.81 -3.07
C VAL A 66 -17.90 6.09 -3.24
N THR A 67 -18.33 7.31 -2.92
CA THR A 67 -19.75 7.69 -2.94
C THR A 67 -20.34 7.63 -4.35
N ARG A 68 -19.58 8.06 -5.37
CA ARG A 68 -20.01 8.03 -6.77
C ARG A 68 -20.02 6.64 -7.38
N SER A 69 -19.08 5.78 -7.00
CA SER A 69 -18.92 4.46 -7.61
C SER A 69 -19.81 3.38 -7.02
N LYS A 70 -20.20 3.48 -5.73
CA LYS A 70 -20.94 2.43 -5.01
C LYS A 70 -22.27 1.99 -5.64
N VAL A 71 -22.83 2.79 -6.56
CA VAL A 71 -24.03 2.39 -7.31
C VAL A 71 -23.73 1.26 -8.30
N SER A 72 -22.59 1.34 -8.99
CA SER A 72 -22.20 0.42 -10.08
C SER A 72 -21.08 -0.55 -9.70
N TYR A 73 -20.29 -0.22 -8.68
CA TYR A 73 -19.14 -0.99 -8.21
C TYR A 73 -19.24 -1.29 -6.71
N GLN A 74 -18.47 -2.26 -6.23
CA GLN A 74 -18.13 -2.42 -4.81
C GLN A 74 -16.82 -1.66 -4.55
N PRO A 75 -16.84 -0.52 -3.83
CA PRO A 75 -15.62 0.25 -3.57
C PRO A 75 -14.77 -0.42 -2.49
N TYR A 76 -13.48 -0.53 -2.75
CA TYR A 76 -12.44 -0.90 -1.79
C TYR A 76 -11.47 0.28 -1.68
N VAL A 77 -11.03 0.60 -0.45
CA VAL A 77 -10.07 1.68 -0.21
C VAL A 77 -8.88 1.13 0.55
N THR A 78 -7.73 1.07 -0.10
CA THR A 78 -6.48 0.77 0.60
C THR A 78 -5.97 2.06 1.25
N ILE A 79 -5.56 2.00 2.51
CA ILE A 79 -5.08 3.16 3.27
C ILE A 79 -3.66 2.85 3.76
N GLN A 80 -2.65 3.49 3.17
CA GLN A 80 -1.23 3.30 3.53
C GLN A 80 -0.55 4.63 3.89
N PHE A 81 -0.18 4.80 5.15
CA PHE A 81 0.59 5.94 5.64
C PHE A 81 1.66 5.50 6.64
N GLY A 82 2.62 6.37 6.93
CA GLY A 82 3.63 6.14 7.97
C GLY A 82 4.99 6.77 7.67
N HIS A 83 5.40 6.83 6.40
CA HIS A 83 6.73 7.34 6.04
C HIS A 83 6.92 8.82 6.41
N ASN A 84 5.86 9.62 6.28
CA ASN A 84 5.89 11.03 6.64
C ASN A 84 5.44 11.25 8.08
N ASP A 85 4.47 10.48 8.57
CA ASP A 85 3.96 10.56 9.95
C ASP A 85 5.07 10.29 10.98
N GLN A 86 5.99 9.35 10.72
CA GLN A 86 7.08 9.01 11.63
C GLN A 86 8.09 10.15 11.85
N LYS A 87 8.13 11.15 10.97
CA LYS A 87 9.16 12.20 11.02
C LYS A 87 8.89 13.10 12.20
N ASN A 88 9.92 13.45 12.98
CA ASN A 88 9.76 14.37 14.11
C ASN A 88 9.20 15.76 13.71
N THR A 89 9.29 16.14 12.44
CA THR A 89 8.76 17.38 11.88
C THR A 89 7.33 17.26 11.34
N SER A 90 6.70 16.08 11.42
CA SER A 90 5.37 15.82 10.86
C SER A 90 4.26 16.54 11.62
N GLY A 91 4.47 16.79 12.92
CA GLY A 91 3.43 17.27 13.82
C GLY A 91 2.36 16.21 14.16
N VAL A 92 2.54 14.96 13.73
CA VAL A 92 1.63 13.83 13.98
C VAL A 92 2.20 12.98 15.10
N THR A 93 1.53 12.92 16.26
CA THR A 93 1.90 12.00 17.33
C THR A 93 1.50 10.55 16.99
N LEU A 94 2.02 9.57 17.73
CA LEU A 94 1.60 8.17 17.54
C LEU A 94 0.10 7.96 17.83
N GLU A 95 -0.46 8.72 18.78
CA GLU A 95 -1.89 8.72 19.11
C GLU A 95 -2.72 9.34 17.98
N ASP A 96 -2.26 10.46 17.41
CA ASP A 96 -2.91 11.08 16.24
C ASP A 96 -2.87 10.14 15.04
N TYR A 97 -1.74 9.48 14.78
CA TYR A 97 -1.60 8.51 13.68
C TYR A 97 -2.62 7.37 13.81
N ALA A 98 -2.73 6.77 15.00
CA ALA A 98 -3.72 5.72 15.26
C ALA A 98 -5.16 6.22 15.07
N THR A 99 -5.48 7.37 15.67
CA THR A 99 -6.81 7.98 15.60
C THR A 99 -7.19 8.35 14.17
N ASN A 100 -6.25 8.88 13.39
CA ASN A 100 -6.47 9.24 12.00
C ASN A 100 -6.75 8.01 11.13
N LEU A 101 -5.94 6.94 11.27
CA LEU A 101 -6.18 5.69 10.53
C LEU A 101 -7.56 5.10 10.83
N GLN A 102 -7.94 5.06 12.10
CA GLN A 102 -9.27 4.62 12.52
C GLN A 102 -10.37 5.48 11.87
N THR A 103 -10.27 6.79 12.01
CA THR A 103 -11.26 7.74 11.48
C THR A 103 -11.39 7.63 9.95
N MET A 104 -10.28 7.45 9.24
CA MET A 104 -10.27 7.24 7.79
C MET A 104 -10.98 5.92 7.43
N ALA A 105 -10.67 4.81 8.10
CA ALA A 105 -11.35 3.53 7.85
C ALA A 105 -12.86 3.61 8.11
N GLU A 106 -13.28 4.19 9.24
CA GLU A 106 -14.69 4.39 9.60
C GLU A 106 -15.43 5.27 8.59
N ALA A 107 -14.76 6.30 8.05
CA ALA A 107 -15.33 7.16 7.01
C ALA A 107 -15.56 6.41 5.70
N VAL A 108 -14.69 5.48 5.31
CA VAL A 108 -14.90 4.62 4.13
C VAL A 108 -16.11 3.72 4.32
N VAL A 109 -16.24 3.08 5.49
CA VAL A 109 -17.43 2.26 5.83
C VAL A 109 -18.69 3.11 5.75
N THR A 110 -18.68 4.30 6.35
CA THR A 110 -19.81 5.24 6.33
C THR A 110 -20.20 5.66 4.91
N ALA A 111 -19.21 5.84 4.02
CA ALA A 111 -19.44 6.15 2.62
C ALA A 111 -20.01 4.97 1.81
N GLY A 112 -19.92 3.74 2.33
CA GLY A 112 -20.38 2.50 1.70
C GLY A 112 -19.28 1.75 0.94
N GLY A 113 -18.02 2.01 1.25
CA GLY A 113 -16.87 1.24 0.77
C GLY A 113 -16.34 0.27 1.83
N ILE A 114 -15.35 -0.54 1.44
CA ILE A 114 -14.63 -1.48 2.32
C ILE A 114 -13.21 -0.95 2.52
N PRO A 115 -12.83 -0.48 3.72
CA PRO A 115 -11.45 -0.07 3.99
C PRO A 115 -10.55 -1.30 4.15
N ILE A 116 -9.30 -1.15 3.73
CA ILE A 116 -8.23 -2.12 3.94
C ILE A 116 -7.02 -1.33 4.41
N LEU A 117 -6.57 -1.55 5.65
CA LEU A 117 -5.37 -0.90 6.15
C LEU A 117 -4.13 -1.59 5.59
N VAL A 118 -3.17 -0.81 5.09
CA VAL A 118 -1.91 -1.31 4.52
C VAL A 118 -0.79 -0.74 5.36
N THR A 119 0.02 -1.62 5.96
CA THR A 119 1.23 -1.18 6.69
C THR A 119 2.21 -0.51 5.71
N PRO A 120 2.95 0.55 6.10
CA PRO A 120 3.86 1.24 5.19
C PRO A 120 4.95 0.31 4.66
N ILE A 121 5.16 0.29 3.34
CA ILE A 121 6.21 -0.53 2.70
C ILE A 121 7.61 -0.29 3.31
N SER A 122 8.44 -1.32 3.40
CA SER A 122 9.80 -1.17 3.93
C SER A 122 10.71 -0.35 3.01
N ARG A 123 11.60 0.41 3.64
CA ARG A 123 12.69 1.08 2.93
C ARG A 123 13.75 0.07 2.52
N ARG A 124 14.44 0.36 1.43
CA ARG A 124 15.56 -0.46 0.94
C ARG A 124 16.89 -0.06 1.60
N THR A 125 16.83 0.37 2.86
CA THR A 125 18.00 0.77 3.65
C THR A 125 18.44 -0.43 4.48
N PHE A 126 19.71 -0.83 4.36
CA PHE A 126 20.26 -2.00 5.04
C PHE A 126 21.23 -1.60 6.15
N ASN A 127 21.22 -2.34 7.24
CA ASN A 127 22.22 -2.28 8.28
C ASN A 127 23.50 -2.93 7.76
N SER A 128 24.58 -2.15 7.69
CA SER A 128 25.87 -2.60 7.14
C SER A 128 26.56 -3.70 7.95
N THR A 129 26.15 -3.91 9.21
CA THR A 129 26.71 -4.94 10.09
C THR A 129 25.96 -6.26 9.98
N THR A 130 24.62 -6.22 9.95
CA THR A 130 23.80 -7.44 9.88
C THR A 130 23.51 -7.88 8.45
N GLY A 131 23.58 -6.97 7.48
CA GLY A 131 23.21 -7.25 6.09
C GLY A 131 21.70 -7.32 5.86
N THR A 132 20.88 -6.87 6.82
CA THR A 132 19.42 -6.90 6.78
C THR A 132 18.83 -5.49 6.69
N VAL A 133 17.59 -5.39 6.24
CA VAL A 133 16.79 -4.16 6.20
C VAL A 133 16.70 -3.53 7.59
N ILE A 134 16.75 -2.20 7.64
CA ILE A 134 16.48 -1.43 8.86
C ILE A 134 14.96 -1.24 8.96
N GLU A 135 14.36 -1.82 10.01
CA GLU A 135 12.92 -1.71 10.30
C GLU A 135 12.54 -0.37 10.96
N ASP A 136 12.85 0.75 10.31
CA ASP A 136 12.60 2.10 10.84
C ASP A 136 11.12 2.56 10.80
N LEU A 137 10.22 1.64 10.45
CA LEU A 137 8.76 1.79 10.39
C LEU A 137 8.00 0.80 11.29
N ALA A 138 8.70 -0.02 12.09
CA ALA A 138 8.09 -1.05 12.92
C ALA A 138 6.98 -0.51 13.84
N THR A 139 7.17 0.69 14.39
CA THR A 139 6.15 1.36 15.22
C THR A 139 4.88 1.68 14.42
N GLN A 140 5.02 2.28 13.24
CA GLN A 140 3.88 2.61 12.37
C GLN A 140 3.18 1.34 11.89
N ARG A 141 3.93 0.31 11.46
CA ARG A 141 3.40 -1.01 11.11
C ARG A 141 2.52 -1.57 12.23
N ASN A 142 3.05 -1.65 13.44
CA ASN A 142 2.34 -2.24 14.58
C ASN A 142 1.07 -1.45 14.96
N ILE A 143 1.12 -0.11 14.88
CA ILE A 143 -0.06 0.72 15.11
C ILE A 143 -1.12 0.46 14.04
N THR A 144 -0.76 0.40 12.76
CA THR A 144 -1.71 0.11 11.67
C THR A 144 -2.42 -1.22 11.88
N ILE A 145 -1.69 -2.27 12.24
CA ILE A 145 -2.25 -3.60 12.54
C ILE A 145 -3.19 -3.52 13.75
N THR A 146 -2.72 -2.91 14.85
CA THR A 146 -3.52 -2.76 16.09
C THR A 146 -4.83 -2.02 15.82
N VAL A 147 -4.79 -0.96 15.00
CA VAL A 147 -5.99 -0.21 14.62
C VAL A 147 -6.93 -1.11 13.82
N ALA A 148 -6.43 -1.80 12.79
CA ALA A 148 -7.25 -2.68 11.96
C ALA A 148 -7.99 -3.74 12.79
N GLU A 149 -7.26 -4.41 13.68
CA GLU A 149 -7.80 -5.42 14.60
C GLU A 149 -8.84 -4.82 15.57
N SER A 150 -8.59 -3.61 16.07
CA SER A 150 -9.46 -2.96 17.07
C SER A 150 -10.84 -2.58 16.51
N ILE A 151 -10.92 -2.24 15.22
CA ILE A 151 -12.17 -1.86 14.54
C ILE A 151 -12.71 -2.96 13.61
N GLY A 152 -12.04 -4.11 13.56
CA GLY A 152 -12.49 -5.28 12.79
C GLY A 152 -12.48 -5.08 11.27
N VAL A 153 -11.52 -4.33 10.73
CA VAL A 153 -11.33 -4.19 9.28
C VAL A 153 -10.14 -5.02 8.81
N ASP A 154 -10.15 -5.43 7.54
CA ASP A 154 -9.03 -6.16 6.96
C ASP A 154 -7.77 -5.30 6.87
N TYR A 155 -6.61 -5.95 6.96
CA TYR A 155 -5.31 -5.34 6.68
C TYR A 155 -4.41 -6.26 5.88
N ILE A 156 -3.41 -5.67 5.23
CA ILE A 156 -2.27 -6.39 4.67
C ILE A 156 -0.97 -5.86 5.27
N ASP A 157 -0.08 -6.79 5.65
CA ASP A 157 1.22 -6.47 6.22
C ASP A 157 2.29 -6.38 5.12
N LEU A 158 2.18 -5.34 4.30
CA LEU A 158 3.13 -5.03 3.25
C LEU A 158 4.54 -4.76 3.80
N ASN A 159 4.66 -4.23 5.02
CA ASN A 159 5.95 -3.95 5.64
C ASN A 159 6.71 -5.25 5.88
N GLU A 160 6.09 -6.22 6.56
CA GLU A 160 6.71 -7.54 6.79
C GLU A 160 7.04 -8.24 5.48
N ALA A 161 6.07 -8.35 4.57
CA ALA A 161 6.25 -9.06 3.31
C ALA A 161 7.37 -8.45 2.46
N SER A 162 7.47 -7.11 2.43
CA SER A 162 8.55 -6.43 1.73
C SER A 162 9.89 -6.58 2.44
N THR A 163 9.96 -6.50 3.78
CA THR A 163 11.19 -6.76 4.55
C THR A 163 11.73 -8.16 4.26
N VAL A 164 10.89 -9.20 4.37
CA VAL A 164 11.28 -10.59 4.13
C VAL A 164 11.84 -10.78 2.72
N TYR A 165 11.17 -10.22 1.72
CA TYR A 165 11.64 -10.31 0.34
C TYR A 165 12.97 -9.56 0.14
N LEU A 166 13.07 -8.34 0.66
CA LEU A 166 14.26 -7.49 0.55
C LEU A 166 15.48 -8.11 1.24
N ASP A 167 15.30 -8.71 2.41
CA ASP A 167 16.35 -9.43 3.13
C ASP A 167 16.83 -10.65 2.35
N ALA A 168 15.91 -11.38 1.70
CA ALA A 168 16.26 -12.57 0.93
C ALA A 168 17.09 -12.26 -0.32
N ILE A 169 16.74 -11.18 -1.05
CA ILE A 169 17.47 -10.78 -2.27
C ILE A 169 18.73 -9.96 -1.96
N GLY A 170 18.81 -9.37 -0.77
CA GLY A 170 19.94 -8.58 -0.30
C GLY A 170 20.03 -7.18 -0.92
N ALA A 171 20.93 -6.37 -0.37
CA ALA A 171 21.00 -4.93 -0.61
C ALA A 171 21.25 -4.53 -2.08
N THR A 172 22.06 -5.30 -2.82
CA THR A 172 22.40 -5.00 -4.21
C THR A 172 21.18 -5.10 -5.12
N ASP A 173 20.46 -6.21 -5.03
CA ASP A 173 19.27 -6.46 -5.84
C ASP A 173 18.11 -5.59 -5.38
N ALA A 174 17.94 -5.40 -4.07
CA ALA A 174 16.98 -4.46 -3.50
C ALA A 174 17.15 -3.02 -4.04
N ALA A 175 18.40 -2.54 -4.16
CA ALA A 175 18.69 -1.20 -4.68
C ALA A 175 18.28 -1.03 -6.15
N SER A 176 18.13 -2.10 -6.92
CA SER A 176 17.66 -2.04 -8.31
C SER A 176 16.21 -1.56 -8.44
N TYR A 177 15.41 -1.62 -7.36
CA TYR A 177 14.04 -1.09 -7.32
C TYR A 177 13.96 0.38 -6.90
N ASN A 178 15.09 1.01 -6.53
CA ASN A 178 15.09 2.41 -6.14
C ASN A 178 14.79 3.31 -7.33
N ARG A 179 13.98 4.35 -7.09
CA ARG A 179 13.65 5.36 -8.09
C ARG A 179 14.90 6.03 -8.69
N ILE A 180 15.84 6.39 -7.82
CA ILE A 180 17.19 6.83 -8.16
C ILE A 180 18.16 6.21 -7.15
N THR A 181 19.46 6.16 -7.47
CA THR A 181 20.47 5.43 -6.68
C THR A 181 20.59 5.86 -5.21
N THR A 182 20.19 7.10 -4.87
CA THR A 182 20.24 7.64 -3.50
C THR A 182 18.89 7.65 -2.80
N ASP A 183 17.84 7.11 -3.42
CA ASP A 183 16.47 7.14 -2.92
C ASP A 183 16.01 5.73 -2.54
N TYR A 184 16.14 5.41 -1.25
CA TYR A 184 15.76 4.12 -0.69
C TYR A 184 14.29 4.07 -0.22
N THR A 185 13.51 5.12 -0.49
CA THR A 185 12.09 5.21 -0.09
C THR A 185 11.15 5.06 -1.29
N HIS A 186 11.44 5.71 -2.41
CA HIS A 186 10.60 5.62 -3.61
C HIS A 186 11.07 4.51 -4.56
N LEU A 187 10.09 3.86 -5.18
CA LEU A 187 10.24 2.81 -6.17
C LEU A 187 10.38 3.40 -7.58
N ASN A 188 11.20 2.75 -8.41
CA ASN A 188 11.14 2.93 -9.86
C ASN A 188 9.92 2.15 -10.44
N PRO A 189 9.66 2.23 -11.76
CA PRO A 189 8.55 1.50 -12.38
C PRO A 189 8.60 -0.03 -12.14
N VAL A 190 9.78 -0.65 -12.17
CA VAL A 190 9.94 -2.09 -11.93
C VAL A 190 9.59 -2.45 -10.49
N GLY A 191 10.10 -1.68 -9.53
CA GLY A 191 9.72 -1.82 -8.12
C GLY A 191 8.22 -1.65 -7.93
N SER A 192 7.59 -0.69 -8.62
CA SER A 192 6.14 -0.50 -8.58
C SER A 192 5.40 -1.78 -8.98
N VAL A 193 5.82 -2.43 -10.06
CA VAL A 193 5.24 -3.70 -10.52
C VAL A 193 5.47 -4.81 -9.48
N VAL A 194 6.69 -4.99 -8.98
CA VAL A 194 7.00 -6.05 -7.99
C VAL A 194 6.17 -5.89 -6.71
N PHE A 195 6.21 -4.72 -6.08
CA PHE A 195 5.50 -4.49 -4.82
C PHE A 195 3.99 -4.30 -5.02
N GLY A 196 3.54 -3.86 -6.19
CA GLY A 196 2.12 -3.85 -6.56
C GLY A 196 1.51 -5.25 -6.70
N ASN A 197 2.27 -6.18 -7.29
CA ASN A 197 1.90 -7.60 -7.32
C ASN A 197 1.94 -8.24 -5.93
N MET A 198 2.86 -7.82 -5.06
CA MET A 198 2.87 -8.21 -3.65
C MET A 198 1.58 -7.78 -2.93
N VAL A 199 1.11 -6.54 -3.16
CA VAL A 199 -0.18 -6.06 -2.59
C VAL A 199 -1.35 -6.92 -3.08
N SER A 200 -1.44 -7.17 -4.39
CA SER A 200 -2.47 -8.05 -4.96
C SER A 200 -2.43 -9.45 -4.34
N TRP A 201 -1.24 -10.04 -4.21
CA TRP A 201 -1.06 -11.35 -3.58
C TRP A 201 -1.48 -11.37 -2.11
N LEU A 202 -1.11 -10.37 -1.32
CA LEU A 202 -1.51 -10.27 0.09
C LEU A 202 -3.03 -10.12 0.23
N LEU A 203 -3.66 -9.28 -0.60
CA LEU A 203 -5.12 -9.14 -0.61
C LEU A 203 -5.83 -10.49 -0.78
N LEU A 204 -5.31 -11.34 -1.67
CA LEU A 204 -5.89 -12.65 -1.99
C LEU A 204 -5.54 -13.75 -0.98
N THR A 205 -4.56 -13.55 -0.09
CA THR A 205 -4.04 -14.64 0.76
C THR A 205 -4.11 -14.37 2.24
N THR A 206 -4.22 -13.11 2.68
CA THR A 206 -4.19 -12.75 4.10
C THR A 206 -5.46 -12.05 4.58
N THR A 207 -6.36 -11.67 3.68
CA THR A 207 -7.60 -10.96 4.04
C THR A 207 -8.82 -11.87 3.97
N SER A 208 -9.87 -11.49 4.69
CA SER A 208 -11.19 -12.12 4.58
C SER A 208 -11.86 -11.90 3.22
N LEU A 209 -11.31 -11.01 2.40
CA LEU A 209 -11.85 -10.58 1.11
C LEU A 209 -11.42 -11.47 -0.06
N ALA A 210 -10.54 -12.45 0.15
CA ALA A 210 -9.94 -13.28 -0.90
C ALA A 210 -10.97 -13.83 -1.91
N GLU A 211 -12.05 -14.44 -1.42
CA GLU A 211 -13.12 -14.99 -2.28
C GLU A 211 -13.82 -13.90 -3.09
N SER A 212 -14.00 -12.70 -2.52
CA SER A 212 -14.65 -11.57 -3.19
C SER A 212 -13.75 -10.82 -4.18
N LEU A 213 -12.43 -11.03 -4.09
CA LEU A 213 -11.42 -10.33 -4.89
C LEU A 213 -10.75 -11.20 -5.95
N THR A 214 -10.89 -12.53 -5.89
CA THR A 214 -10.20 -13.47 -6.79
C THR A 214 -10.49 -13.26 -8.27
N ASP A 215 -11.65 -12.71 -8.61
CA ASP A 215 -12.02 -12.38 -9.99
C ASP A 215 -11.55 -10.96 -10.39
N TYR A 216 -11.20 -10.10 -9.44
CA TYR A 216 -10.98 -8.67 -9.70
C TYR A 216 -9.53 -8.22 -9.63
N THR A 217 -8.64 -9.05 -9.11
CA THR A 217 -7.20 -8.83 -9.14
C THR A 217 -6.47 -10.16 -9.31
N VAL A 218 -5.52 -10.22 -10.25
CA VAL A 218 -4.72 -11.40 -10.53
C VAL A 218 -3.25 -10.98 -10.56
N PRO A 219 -2.45 -11.30 -9.53
CA PRO A 219 -1.04 -10.98 -9.54
C PRO A 219 -0.31 -11.88 -10.54
N ASN A 220 0.76 -11.37 -11.13
CA ASN A 220 1.64 -12.15 -11.99
C ASN A 220 2.28 -13.30 -11.19
N ALA A 221 2.01 -14.53 -11.64
CA ALA A 221 2.42 -15.74 -10.94
C ALA A 221 3.96 -15.90 -10.82
N GLU A 222 4.73 -15.41 -11.80
CA GLU A 222 6.19 -15.46 -11.75
C GLU A 222 6.74 -14.50 -10.69
N ILE A 223 6.20 -13.29 -10.62
CA ILE A 223 6.56 -12.31 -9.59
C ILE A 223 6.20 -12.83 -8.20
N VAL A 224 5.01 -13.39 -8.02
CA VAL A 224 4.58 -13.96 -6.73
C VAL A 224 5.47 -15.14 -6.33
N ALA A 225 5.79 -16.03 -7.27
CA ALA A 225 6.69 -17.16 -7.01
C ALA A 225 8.09 -16.70 -6.61
N ALA A 226 8.63 -15.67 -7.27
CA ALA A 226 9.93 -15.08 -6.94
C ALA A 226 9.91 -14.48 -5.53
N ILE A 227 8.88 -13.68 -5.20
CA ILE A 227 8.70 -13.09 -3.86
C ILE A 227 8.61 -14.17 -2.79
N ALA A 228 7.74 -15.16 -2.97
CA ALA A 228 7.52 -16.23 -1.99
C ALA A 228 8.75 -17.10 -1.77
N ASN A 229 9.59 -17.28 -2.80
CA ASN A 229 10.84 -18.03 -2.72
C ASN A 229 12.05 -17.17 -2.33
N GLY A 230 11.88 -15.86 -2.10
CA GLY A 230 12.98 -14.95 -1.79
C GLY A 230 14.01 -14.83 -2.92
N THR A 231 13.58 -14.99 -4.18
CA THR A 231 14.45 -14.93 -5.36
C THR A 231 14.28 -13.59 -6.06
N TYR A 232 15.39 -12.95 -6.43
CA TYR A 232 15.36 -11.69 -7.16
C TYR A 232 14.65 -11.81 -8.51
N ILE A 233 13.80 -10.83 -8.83
CA ILE A 233 13.15 -10.70 -10.13
C ILE A 233 13.15 -9.26 -10.63
N TYR A 234 13.36 -9.06 -11.93
CA TYR A 234 13.32 -7.74 -12.56
C TYR A 234 12.45 -7.79 -13.82
N PRO A 235 11.11 -7.66 -13.68
CA PRO A 235 10.19 -7.78 -14.80
C PRO A 235 10.36 -6.63 -15.80
N ASP A 236 10.09 -6.90 -17.06
CA ASP A 236 9.99 -5.88 -18.11
C ASP A 236 8.79 -4.95 -17.84
N VAL A 237 8.99 -3.64 -18.02
CA VAL A 237 8.01 -2.56 -17.76
C VAL A 237 7.82 -1.63 -18.94
#